data_AF-A0A960NVQ9-F1
#
_entry.id   AF-A0A960NVQ9-F1
#
_cell.length_a   1.000
_cell.length_b   1.000
_cell.length_c   1.000
_cell.angle_alpha   90.00
_cell.angle_beta   90.00
_cell.angle_gamma   90.00
#
_symmetry.space_group_name_H-M   'P 1'
#
loop_
_entity.id
_entity.type
_entity.pdbx_description
1 polymer ?
#
loop_
_entity_poly.entity_id
_entity_poly.type
_entity_poly.pdbx_seq_one_letter_code
_entity_poly.pdbx_strand_id
1 'polypeptide(L)'
;RKHRIPFLHLGDLVAASSAAGLLFGRIANFINGELWGKPTDVPWAVIFPDSPLPLVPRHPSQLYEAALEGALLLAFAQWRFWRTSIVAKHPGVLAGEFLTAYGLVRILGELFREPDATLIMGLSRGTFYSVFTIAAGLALIILARRRKV
;
A
#
# COMPACT_ATOMS: atom_id res chain seq x y z
N ARG A 1 21.45 9.49 -15.75
CA ARG A 1 21.72 8.12 -15.21
C ARG A 1 23.16 8.06 -14.68
N LYS A 2 23.40 8.30 -13.38
CA LYS A 2 24.76 8.35 -12.79
C LYS A 2 25.40 6.97 -12.55
N HIS A 3 24.60 5.98 -12.13
CA HIS A 3 25.08 4.63 -11.76
C HIS A 3 24.81 3.53 -12.80
N ARG A 4 24.31 3.88 -13.99
CA ARG A 4 23.97 2.94 -15.09
C ARG A 4 23.07 1.73 -14.71
N ILE A 5 22.34 1.79 -13.59
CA ILE A 5 21.38 0.75 -13.19
C ILE A 5 20.18 0.76 -14.16
N PRO A 6 19.75 -0.40 -14.71
CA PRO A 6 18.56 -0.46 -15.53
C PRO A 6 17.32 -0.07 -14.72
N PHE A 7 16.44 0.75 -15.31
CA PHE A 7 15.28 1.33 -14.62
C PHE A 7 14.37 0.29 -13.93
N LEU A 8 14.15 -0.86 -14.56
CA LEU A 8 13.29 -1.91 -14.00
C LEU A 8 13.88 -2.58 -12.75
N HIS A 9 15.20 -2.76 -12.71
CA HIS A 9 15.88 -3.27 -11.51
C HIS A 9 15.80 -2.26 -10.35
N LEU A 10 15.94 -0.97 -10.68
CA LEU A 10 15.73 0.08 -9.68
C LEU A 10 14.29 0.06 -9.15
N GLY A 11 13.30 -0.11 -10.03
CA GLY A 11 11.90 -0.26 -9.64
C GLY A 11 11.67 -1.42 -8.67
N ASP A 12 12.25 -2.59 -8.95
CA ASP A 12 12.15 -3.76 -8.07
C ASP A 12 12.81 -3.52 -6.69
N LEU A 13 13.95 -2.83 -6.65
CA LEU A 13 14.62 -2.46 -5.40
C LEU A 13 13.80 -1.46 -4.57
N VAL A 14 13.19 -0.48 -5.23
CA VAL A 14 12.30 0.48 -4.57
C VAL A 14 11.06 -0.25 -4.04
N ALA A 15 10.44 -1.13 -4.83
CA ALA A 15 9.28 -1.91 -4.40
C ALA A 15 9.60 -2.81 -3.18
N ALA A 16 10.80 -3.41 -3.15
CA ALA A 16 11.24 -4.24 -2.02
C ALA A 16 11.34 -3.48 -0.69
N SER A 17 11.62 -2.18 -0.72
CA SER A 17 11.80 -1.34 0.48
C SER A 17 10.61 -0.43 0.80
N SER A 18 9.77 -0.09 -0.19
CA SER A 18 8.67 0.87 -0.04
C SER A 18 7.66 0.47 1.05
N ALA A 19 7.37 -0.83 1.19
CA ALA A 19 6.45 -1.35 2.19
C ALA A 19 6.86 -1.01 3.63
N ALA A 20 8.16 -0.95 3.92
CA ALA A 20 8.65 -0.55 5.24
C ALA A 20 8.31 0.91 5.55
N GLY A 21 8.44 1.79 4.56
CA GLY A 21 8.04 3.19 4.68
C GLY A 21 6.54 3.34 4.94
N LEU A 22 5.70 2.56 4.24
CA LEU A 22 4.25 2.52 4.48
C LEU A 22 3.93 2.01 5.89
N LEU A 23 4.57 0.92 6.33
CA LEU A 23 4.38 0.35 7.66
C LEU A 23 4.62 1.39 8.76
N PHE A 24 5.82 1.99 8.77
CA PHE A 24 6.19 2.94 9.81
C PHE A 24 5.42 4.25 9.70
N GLY A 25 5.13 4.71 8.49
CA GLY A 25 4.28 5.89 8.27
C GLY A 25 2.88 5.71 8.86
N ARG A 26 2.26 4.55 8.67
CA ARG A 26 0.93 4.25 9.22
C ARG A 26 0.94 4.08 10.74
N ILE A 27 1.99 3.48 11.30
CA ILE A 27 2.18 3.44 12.76
C ILE A 27 2.33 4.85 13.32
N ALA A 28 3.08 5.73 12.65
CA ALA A 28 3.19 7.13 13.04
C ALA A 28 1.83 7.85 12.98
N ASN A 29 1.01 7.62 11.95
CA ASN A 29 -0.34 8.18 11.88
C ASN A 29 -1.21 7.73 13.06
N PHE A 30 -1.09 6.47 13.49
CA PHE A 30 -1.81 5.98 14.66
C PHE A 30 -1.35 6.68 15.95
N ILE A 31 -0.04 6.82 16.15
CA ILE A 31 0.55 7.49 17.33
C ILE A 31 0.14 8.96 17.37
N ASN A 32 0.13 9.64 16.22
CA ASN A 32 -0.29 11.03 16.09
C ASN A 32 -1.82 11.20 16.17
N GLY A 33 -2.57 10.09 16.16
CA GLY A 33 -4.02 10.11 16.17
C GLY A 33 -4.63 10.79 14.94
N GLU A 34 -4.07 10.59 13.74
CA GLU A 34 -4.57 11.17 12.48
C GLU A 34 -5.03 10.10 11.48
N LEU A 35 -5.90 10.46 10.53
CA LEU A 35 -6.39 9.56 9.46
C LEU A 35 -7.12 8.30 9.99
N TRP A 36 -7.92 8.48 11.03
CA TRP A 36 -8.71 7.44 11.66
C TRP A 36 -9.85 6.92 10.77
N GLY A 37 -10.42 5.80 11.20
CA GLY A 37 -11.50 5.15 10.50
C GLY A 37 -12.88 5.68 10.86
N LYS A 38 -13.88 5.05 10.26
CA LYS A 38 -15.30 5.32 10.53
C LYS A 38 -15.64 4.96 11.99
N PRO A 39 -16.66 5.62 12.58
CA PRO A 39 -17.21 5.23 13.87
C PRO A 39 -17.67 3.77 13.86
N THR A 40 -17.46 3.07 14.97
CA THR A 40 -17.71 1.62 15.07
C THR A 40 -17.82 1.16 16.52
N ASP A 41 -18.49 0.03 16.74
CA ASP A 41 -18.71 -0.55 18.07
C ASP A 41 -17.92 -1.86 18.28
N VAL A 42 -16.94 -2.15 17.41
CA VAL A 42 -16.09 -3.34 17.56
C VAL A 42 -15.24 -3.26 18.85
N PRO A 43 -14.91 -4.39 19.50
CA PRO A 43 -14.27 -4.38 20.81
C PRO A 43 -12.84 -3.83 20.83
N TRP A 44 -12.20 -3.68 19.66
CA TRP A 44 -10.88 -3.05 19.50
C TRP A 44 -10.95 -1.62 18.93
N ALA A 45 -12.13 -0.98 18.98
CA ALA A 45 -12.27 0.42 18.59
C ALA A 45 -11.42 1.31 19.51
N VAL A 46 -10.88 2.40 18.94
CA VAL A 46 -10.01 3.34 19.64
C VAL A 46 -10.67 4.71 19.65
N ILE A 47 -10.62 5.38 20.80
CA ILE A 47 -11.00 6.79 20.92
C ILE A 47 -9.73 7.62 20.75
N PHE A 48 -9.74 8.56 19.81
CA PHE A 48 -8.63 9.47 19.53
C PHE A 48 -8.90 10.82 20.19
N PRO A 49 -8.26 11.15 21.34
CA PRO A 49 -8.62 12.32 22.15
C PRO A 49 -8.36 13.66 21.46
N ASP A 50 -7.29 13.72 20.66
CA ASP A 50 -6.84 14.93 19.97
C ASP A 50 -7.53 15.13 18.61
N SER A 51 -8.54 14.31 18.28
CA SER A 51 -9.28 14.48 17.03
C SER A 51 -10.16 15.74 17.11
N PRO A 52 -10.26 16.55 16.04
CA PRO A 52 -11.15 17.72 15.99
C PRO A 52 -12.64 17.35 15.90
N LEU A 53 -12.95 16.05 15.85
CA LEU A 53 -14.28 15.49 15.74
C LEU A 53 -14.80 15.02 17.10
N PRO A 54 -16.10 14.71 17.23
CA PRO A 54 -16.67 14.16 18.45
C PRO A 54 -15.90 12.92 18.92
N LEU A 55 -15.69 12.82 20.25
CA LEU A 55 -15.05 11.70 20.93
C LEU A 55 -15.94 10.44 20.81
N VAL A 56 -15.80 9.74 19.68
CA VAL A 56 -16.50 8.48 19.39
C VAL A 56 -15.50 7.36 19.12
N PRO A 57 -15.80 6.11 19.51
CA PRO A 57 -14.97 4.96 19.17
C PRO A 57 -14.92 4.77 17.65
N ARG A 58 -13.71 4.57 17.12
CA ARG A 58 -13.44 4.47 15.68
C ARG A 58 -12.56 3.28 15.36
N HIS A 59 -12.66 2.81 14.12
CA HIS A 59 -11.70 1.83 13.62
C HIS A 59 -10.29 2.44 13.64
N PRO A 60 -9.28 1.78 14.24
CA PRO A 60 -7.88 2.16 14.06
C PRO A 60 -7.40 1.76 12.66
N SER A 61 -7.99 2.36 11.62
CA SER A 61 -7.74 2.04 10.21
C SER A 61 -6.25 2.17 9.85
N GLN A 62 -5.51 3.05 10.53
CA GLN A 62 -4.08 3.19 10.37
C GLN A 62 -3.35 1.88 10.69
N LEU A 63 -3.78 1.13 11.72
CA LEU A 63 -3.20 -0.18 12.04
C LEU A 63 -3.58 -1.25 11.01
N TYR A 64 -4.78 -1.15 10.43
CA TYR A 64 -5.18 -2.05 9.34
C TYR A 64 -4.33 -1.79 8.09
N GLU A 65 -4.15 -0.51 7.72
CA GLU A 65 -3.27 -0.09 6.63
C GLU A 65 -1.81 -0.46 6.93
N ALA A 66 -1.33 -0.29 8.16
CA ALA A 66 0.01 -0.71 8.59
C ALA A 66 0.21 -2.22 8.41
N ALA A 67 -0.78 -3.04 8.79
CA ALA A 67 -0.71 -4.49 8.63
C ALA A 67 -0.78 -4.91 7.15
N LEU A 68 -1.72 -4.35 6.38
CA LEU A 68 -1.99 -4.75 5.02
C LEU A 68 -1.03 -4.13 4.00
N GLU A 69 -0.91 -2.80 3.96
CA GLU A 69 -0.03 -2.08 3.02
C GLU A 69 1.45 -2.14 3.46
N GLY A 70 1.68 -2.26 4.76
CA GLY A 70 3.01 -2.30 5.35
C GLY A 70 3.53 -3.72 5.55
N ALA A 71 3.16 -4.36 6.65
CA ALA A 71 3.74 -5.62 7.09
C ALA A 71 3.55 -6.78 6.10
N LEU A 72 2.32 -6.95 5.58
CA LEU A 72 2.00 -8.02 4.62
C LEU A 72 2.75 -7.83 3.31
N LEU A 73 2.73 -6.62 2.72
CA LEU A 73 3.46 -6.35 1.48
C LEU A 73 4.98 -6.38 1.68
N LEU A 74 5.48 -5.98 2.85
CA LEU A 74 6.90 -6.09 3.18
C LEU A 74 7.32 -7.55 3.24
N ALA A 75 6.58 -8.37 3.98
CA ALA A 75 6.83 -9.81 4.06
C ALA A 75 6.78 -10.47 2.68
N PHE A 76 5.77 -10.14 1.87
CA PHE A 76 5.65 -10.60 0.49
C PHE A 76 6.85 -10.18 -0.37
N ALA A 77 7.20 -8.89 -0.37
CA ALA A 77 8.27 -8.37 -1.21
C ALA A 77 9.64 -8.92 -0.80
N GLN A 78 9.93 -9.02 0.51
CA GLN A 78 11.16 -9.62 1.02
C GLN A 78 11.23 -11.11 0.69
N TRP A 79 10.14 -11.86 0.91
CA TRP A 79 10.09 -13.26 0.49
C TRP A 79 10.34 -13.41 -1.00
N ARG A 80 9.67 -12.61 -1.83
CA ARG A 80 9.78 -12.67 -3.28
C ARG A 80 11.19 -12.31 -3.77
N PHE A 81 11.80 -11.30 -3.19
CA PHE A 81 13.15 -10.83 -3.53
C PHE A 81 14.22 -11.85 -3.15
N TRP A 82 14.18 -12.40 -1.93
CA TRP A 82 15.25 -13.28 -1.41
C TRP A 82 15.07 -14.75 -1.77
N ARG A 83 13.82 -15.24 -1.88
CA ARG A 83 13.54 -16.67 -2.08
C ARG A 83 13.30 -17.04 -3.54
N THR A 84 13.26 -16.07 -4.46
CA THR A 84 12.99 -16.35 -5.86
C THR A 84 13.95 -15.62 -6.79
N SER A 85 14.21 -16.19 -7.97
CA SER A 85 15.07 -15.58 -8.99
C SER A 85 14.32 -14.60 -9.92
N ILE A 86 13.11 -14.16 -9.55
CA ILE A 86 12.26 -13.39 -10.45
C ILE A 86 12.86 -12.03 -10.81
N VAL A 87 13.46 -11.34 -9.85
CA VAL A 87 14.06 -10.02 -10.05
C VAL A 87 15.24 -10.10 -11.02
N ALA A 88 15.99 -11.20 -10.98
CA ALA A 88 17.11 -11.45 -11.90
C ALA A 88 16.62 -11.90 -13.30
N LYS A 89 15.60 -12.76 -13.37
CA LYS A 89 15.10 -13.34 -14.64
C LYS A 89 14.15 -12.43 -15.40
N HIS A 90 13.36 -11.63 -14.70
CA HIS A 90 12.34 -10.75 -15.27
C HIS A 90 12.26 -9.43 -14.48
N PRO A 91 13.23 -8.51 -14.68
CA PRO A 91 13.25 -7.22 -13.99
C PRO A 91 11.95 -6.43 -14.23
N GLY A 92 11.40 -5.85 -13.18
CA GLY A 92 10.14 -5.09 -13.16
C GLY A 92 8.92 -5.90 -12.71
N VAL A 93 9.03 -7.23 -12.61
CA VAL A 93 7.92 -8.07 -12.14
C VAL A 93 7.62 -7.84 -10.66
N LEU A 94 8.64 -7.69 -9.82
CA LEU A 94 8.42 -7.45 -8.38
C LEU A 94 7.73 -6.10 -8.17
N ALA A 95 8.16 -5.05 -8.88
CA ALA A 95 7.49 -3.76 -8.85
C ALA A 95 6.03 -3.84 -9.31
N GLY A 96 5.75 -4.58 -10.38
CA GLY A 96 4.38 -4.75 -10.86
C GLY A 96 3.50 -5.57 -9.91
N GLU A 97 4.04 -6.65 -9.31
CA GLU A 97 3.37 -7.45 -8.27
C GLU A 97 3.07 -6.58 -7.04
N PHE A 98 4.02 -5.75 -6.60
CA PHE A 98 3.85 -4.83 -5.49
C PHE A 98 2.76 -3.78 -5.74
N LEU A 99 2.77 -3.10 -6.90
CA LEU A 99 1.75 -2.10 -7.25
C LEU A 99 0.35 -2.71 -7.31
N THR A 100 0.24 -3.90 -7.90
CA THR A 100 -1.03 -4.63 -7.99
C THR A 100 -1.54 -5.00 -6.60
N ALA A 101 -0.68 -5.60 -5.76
CA ALA A 101 -1.04 -6.00 -4.41
C ALA A 101 -1.40 -4.78 -3.54
N TYR A 102 -0.62 -3.69 -3.64
CA TYR A 102 -0.87 -2.42 -2.95
C TYR A 102 -2.25 -1.86 -3.28
N GLY A 103 -2.60 -1.74 -4.56
CA GLY A 103 -3.92 -1.22 -4.94
C GLY A 103 -5.06 -2.09 -4.42
N LEU A 104 -4.91 -3.42 -4.41
CA LEU A 104 -5.93 -4.32 -3.87
C LEU A 104 -6.12 -4.12 -2.36
N VAL A 105 -5.03 -4.13 -1.58
CA VAL A 105 -5.13 -3.95 -0.13
C VAL A 105 -5.56 -2.53 0.25
N ARG A 106 -5.22 -1.52 -0.55
CA ARG A 106 -5.65 -0.13 -0.36
C ARG A 106 -7.17 0.00 -0.50
N ILE A 107 -7.77 -0.67 -1.49
CA ILE A 107 -9.23 -0.72 -1.65
C ILE A 107 -9.88 -1.37 -0.42
N LEU A 108 -9.29 -2.45 0.11
CA LEU A 108 -9.79 -3.11 1.32
C LEU A 108 -9.68 -2.21 2.56
N GLY A 109 -8.55 -1.54 2.76
CA GLY A 109 -8.34 -0.63 3.89
C GLY A 109 -9.33 0.54 3.88
N GLU A 110 -9.67 1.03 2.70
CA GLU A 110 -10.60 2.13 2.54
C GLU A 110 -12.04 1.83 3.00
N LEU A 111 -12.43 0.56 3.05
CA LEU A 111 -13.74 0.16 3.57
C LEU A 111 -13.93 0.63 5.03
N PHE A 112 -12.84 0.63 5.80
CA PHE A 112 -12.82 1.00 7.22
C PHE A 112 -12.45 2.47 7.45
N ARG A 113 -11.88 3.15 6.44
CA ARG A 113 -11.37 4.52 6.55
C ARG A 113 -12.48 5.56 6.35
N GLU A 114 -12.46 6.63 7.13
CA GLU A 114 -13.35 7.76 6.89
C GLU A 114 -12.82 8.60 5.71
N PRO A 115 -13.67 8.98 4.73
CA PRO A 115 -13.23 9.81 3.61
C PRO A 115 -12.72 11.17 4.12
N ASP A 116 -11.46 11.45 3.87
CA ASP A 116 -10.77 12.69 4.26
C ASP A 116 -10.93 13.83 3.25
N ALA A 117 -11.62 13.58 2.13
CA ALA A 117 -11.95 14.58 1.12
C ALA A 117 -13.19 14.20 0.31
N THR A 118 -13.63 15.15 -0.53
CA THR A 118 -14.71 14.94 -1.51
C THR A 118 -14.44 13.70 -2.37
N LEU A 119 -15.48 12.89 -2.53
CA LEU A 119 -15.45 11.71 -3.36
C LEU A 119 -15.23 12.09 -4.82
N ILE A 120 -14.42 11.30 -5.53
CA ILE A 120 -14.20 11.41 -6.96
C ILE A 120 -15.10 10.37 -7.61
N MET A 121 -16.14 10.82 -8.35
CA MET A 121 -17.10 9.93 -9.00
C MET A 121 -17.78 8.93 -8.03
N GLY A 122 -18.02 9.35 -6.78
CA GLY A 122 -18.60 8.48 -5.74
C GLY A 122 -17.62 7.49 -5.10
N LEU A 123 -16.36 7.48 -5.53
CA LEU A 123 -15.29 6.69 -4.94
C LEU A 123 -14.42 7.56 -4.04
N SER A 124 -13.82 6.93 -3.03
CA SER A 124 -12.76 7.60 -2.29
C SER A 124 -11.54 7.82 -3.20
N ARG A 125 -10.67 8.75 -2.81
CA ARG A 125 -9.40 8.98 -3.52
C ARG A 125 -8.52 7.73 -3.50
N GLY A 126 -8.47 7.02 -2.37
CA GLY A 126 -7.72 5.77 -2.23
C GLY A 126 -8.18 4.72 -3.24
N THR A 127 -9.49 4.48 -3.34
CA THR A 127 -10.05 3.52 -4.30
C THR A 127 -9.84 3.97 -5.74
N PHE A 128 -10.11 5.23 -6.07
CA PHE A 128 -9.98 5.75 -7.43
C PHE A 128 -8.54 5.58 -7.97
N TYR A 129 -7.53 6.01 -7.22
CA TYR A 129 -6.12 5.85 -7.64
C TYR A 129 -5.64 4.40 -7.62
N SER A 130 -6.23 3.55 -6.78
CA SER A 130 -5.89 2.13 -6.73
C SER A 130 -6.25 1.40 -8.02
N VAL A 131 -7.34 1.77 -8.70
CA VAL A 131 -7.72 1.18 -10.00
C VAL A 131 -6.61 1.40 -11.03
N PHE A 132 -6.10 2.63 -11.14
CA PHE A 132 -4.99 2.94 -12.07
C PHE A 132 -3.69 2.25 -11.66
N THR A 133 -3.41 2.19 -10.36
CA THR A 133 -2.23 1.52 -9.82
C THR A 133 -2.24 0.02 -10.14
N ILE A 134 -3.38 -0.65 -9.98
CA ILE A 134 -3.57 -2.06 -10.35
C ILE A 134 -3.35 -2.26 -11.85
N ALA A 135 -3.98 -1.44 -12.68
CA ALA A 135 -3.84 -1.53 -14.13
C ALA A 135 -2.38 -1.35 -14.58
N ALA A 136 -1.68 -0.37 -14.00
CA ALA A 136 -0.25 -0.13 -14.27
C ALA A 136 0.63 -1.30 -13.79
N GLY A 137 0.35 -1.86 -12.61
CA GLY A 137 1.04 -3.02 -12.07
C GLY A 137 0.91 -4.26 -12.96
N LEU A 138 -0.32 -4.57 -13.38
CA LEU A 138 -0.60 -5.69 -14.29
C LEU A 138 0.08 -5.50 -15.65
N ALA A 139 0.01 -4.31 -16.23
CA ALA A 139 0.68 -3.98 -17.48
C ALA A 139 2.21 -4.18 -17.35
N LEU A 140 2.81 -3.73 -16.25
CA LEU A 140 4.23 -3.89 -15.99
C LEU A 140 4.64 -5.37 -15.89
N ILE A 141 3.86 -6.20 -15.19
CA ILE A 141 4.10 -7.66 -15.10
C ILE A 141 4.09 -8.30 -16.49
N ILE A 142 3.06 -7.99 -17.30
CA ILE A 142 2.89 -8.58 -18.63
C ILE A 142 4.06 -8.17 -19.54
N LEU A 143 4.44 -6.88 -19.54
CA LEU A 143 5.53 -6.36 -20.36
C LEU A 143 6.89 -6.92 -19.91
N ALA A 144 7.14 -7.01 -18.60
CA ALA A 144 8.39 -7.53 -18.05
C ALA A 144 8.59 -9.01 -18.37
N ARG A 145 7.52 -9.83 -18.33
CA ARG A 145 7.59 -11.27 -18.68
C ARG A 145 7.73 -11.53 -20.18
N ARG A 146 7.23 -10.63 -21.04
CA ARG A 146 7.38 -10.73 -22.50
C ARG A 146 8.79 -10.37 -22.97
N ARG A 147 9.55 -9.63 -22.15
CA ARG A 147 10.95 -9.32 -22.45
C ARG A 147 11.78 -10.57 -22.27
N LYS A 148 12.34 -11.11 -23.36
CA LYS A 148 13.44 -12.08 -23.29
C LYS A 148 14.64 -11.33 -22.69
N VAL A 149 15.09 -11.78 -21.52
CA VAL A 149 16.33 -11.32 -20.88
C VAL A 149 17.50 -12.01 -21.55
#